data_AF-A0A5A7NB93-F1
#
_entry.id   AF-A0A5A7NB93-F1
#
_cell.length_a   1.000
_cell.length_b   1.000
_cell.length_c   1.000
_cell.angle_alpha   90.00
_cell.angle_beta   90.00
_cell.angle_gamma   90.00
#
_symmetry.space_group_name_H-M   'P 1'
#
loop_
_entity.id
_entity.type
_entity.pdbx_description
1 polymer ?
#
loop_
_entity_poly.entity_id
_entity_poly.type
_entity_poly.pdbx_seq_one_letter_code
_entity_poly.pdbx_strand_id
1 'polypeptide(L)'
;MFAARMGQGSFWAHAAGVEVPGVIGNLLRGLLNDDQEERWTLKEVRAWAESTMPNRRSVNVLWTFARPVTFRRISYSDRRLLARDFARNPLDAAIFLRQIDFVSWAQNMITTELFSEKFEKLIDVRREGDLSSGRHGDHALVARACAYLDPMGPMRYRGMSVCLDGIGPAMVDAFHAEDETRQAIVSHIFDNNVLPAIVEITLDRNPAANALQIELRQAVDMMRRNKGRMGLLCILYKMNPSLQCLSPRLKDYWITSPRRLLMVLDHVAKNSSELSPLLDEHVLAYFCAHTEQAERYVRRLDISRRDPVQLMAAVADLLAFLQSKLKAGLLVNLSEHLVKSLKPLANTLKSRTRRRMVTERLDELAKTGDLGRLTAIIDLAHLKMVDYRGFSEAKNKVFHLEQAMKRLRRGVKPSDKGARLAGFRAASALGWLVVLITISILSLQAQ
;
A
#
# COMPACT_ATOMS: atom_id res chain seq x y z
N MET A 1 -32.17 -13.59 -25.22
CA MET A 1 -31.24 -12.66 -25.91
C MET A 1 -29.77 -13.09 -25.84
N PHE A 2 -29.14 -13.23 -24.66
CA PHE A 2 -27.70 -13.59 -24.59
C PHE A 2 -27.33 -14.89 -25.32
N ALA A 3 -28.05 -16.00 -25.08
CA ALA A 3 -27.76 -17.27 -25.75
C ALA A 3 -27.89 -17.19 -27.28
N ALA A 4 -28.85 -16.38 -27.77
CA ALA A 4 -29.00 -16.11 -29.20
C ALA A 4 -27.80 -15.31 -29.76
N ARG A 5 -27.32 -14.28 -29.02
CA ARG A 5 -26.12 -13.52 -29.40
C ARG A 5 -24.89 -14.42 -29.48
N MET A 6 -24.69 -15.31 -28.51
CA MET A 6 -23.54 -16.22 -28.52
C MET A 6 -23.61 -17.23 -29.68
N GLY A 7 -24.78 -17.82 -29.93
CA GLY A 7 -24.93 -18.87 -30.95
C GLY A 7 -25.03 -18.36 -32.39
N GLN A 8 -25.60 -17.17 -32.60
CA GLN A 8 -25.91 -16.65 -33.95
C GLN A 8 -25.21 -15.32 -34.25
N GLY A 9 -24.58 -14.68 -33.27
CA GLY A 9 -24.01 -13.34 -33.40
C GLY A 9 -25.03 -12.24 -33.08
N SER A 10 -24.53 -11.04 -32.75
CA SER A 10 -25.35 -9.91 -32.35
C SER A 10 -26.31 -9.44 -33.43
N PHE A 11 -25.86 -9.34 -34.68
CA PHE A 11 -26.72 -8.99 -35.81
C PHE A 11 -27.96 -9.89 -35.89
N TRP A 12 -27.77 -11.20 -35.96
CA TRP A 12 -28.86 -12.16 -36.10
C TRP A 12 -29.75 -12.23 -34.87
N ALA A 13 -29.17 -12.12 -33.67
CA ALA A 13 -29.93 -12.10 -32.43
C ALA A 13 -30.83 -10.87 -32.30
N HIS A 14 -30.39 -9.70 -32.81
CA HIS A 14 -31.19 -8.47 -32.83
C HIS A 14 -32.22 -8.48 -33.96
N ALA A 15 -31.92 -9.12 -35.09
CA ALA A 15 -32.86 -9.30 -36.19
C ALA A 15 -33.84 -10.47 -35.97
N ALA A 16 -33.82 -11.12 -34.80
CA ALA A 16 -34.62 -12.31 -34.48
C ALA A 16 -34.49 -13.43 -35.52
N GLY A 17 -33.31 -13.58 -36.13
CA GLY A 17 -33.03 -14.55 -37.18
C GLY A 17 -33.55 -14.17 -38.57
N VAL A 18 -34.17 -13.00 -38.73
CA VAL A 18 -34.64 -12.50 -40.03
C VAL A 18 -33.48 -11.86 -40.79
N GLU A 19 -33.32 -12.21 -42.07
CA GLU A 19 -32.32 -11.57 -42.92
C GLU A 19 -32.78 -10.16 -43.29
N VAL A 20 -31.92 -9.17 -43.02
CA VAL A 20 -32.12 -7.80 -43.50
C VAL A 20 -31.39 -7.66 -44.85
N PRO A 21 -32.12 -7.55 -45.99
CA PRO A 21 -31.49 -7.49 -47.30
C PRO A 21 -30.91 -6.10 -47.62
N GLY A 22 -30.03 -6.08 -48.63
CA GLY A 22 -29.54 -4.85 -49.26
C GLY A 22 -28.49 -4.07 -48.47
N VAL A 23 -28.38 -2.79 -48.81
CA VAL A 23 -27.31 -1.88 -48.36
C VAL A 23 -27.35 -1.65 -46.84
N ILE A 24 -28.55 -1.61 -46.27
CA ILE A 24 -28.78 -1.48 -44.81
C ILE A 24 -28.36 -2.77 -44.07
N GLY A 25 -28.67 -3.95 -44.64
CA GLY A 25 -28.24 -5.23 -44.06
C GLY A 25 -26.73 -5.32 -43.92
N ASN A 26 -25.99 -4.89 -44.94
CA ASN A 26 -24.52 -4.86 -44.91
C ASN A 26 -23.98 -3.87 -43.87
N LEU A 27 -24.58 -2.69 -43.75
CA LEU A 27 -24.24 -1.72 -42.71
C LEU A 27 -24.43 -2.33 -41.31
N LEU A 28 -25.60 -2.92 -41.05
CA LEU A 28 -25.93 -3.48 -39.76
C LEU A 28 -25.03 -4.68 -39.41
N ARG A 29 -24.69 -5.54 -40.37
CA ARG A 29 -23.73 -6.63 -40.16
C ARG A 29 -22.35 -6.11 -39.78
N GLY A 30 -21.89 -5.04 -40.42
CA GLY A 30 -20.62 -4.41 -40.11
C GLY A 30 -20.59 -3.74 -38.73
N LEU A 31 -21.64 -2.98 -38.39
CA LEU A 31 -21.75 -2.27 -37.11
C LEU A 31 -22.01 -3.21 -35.92
N LEU A 32 -22.78 -4.27 -36.13
CA LEU A 32 -23.16 -5.26 -35.11
C LEU A 32 -22.30 -6.52 -35.14
N ASN A 33 -21.13 -6.49 -35.80
CA ASN A 33 -20.18 -7.58 -35.70
C ASN A 33 -19.70 -7.70 -34.24
N ASP A 34 -19.58 -8.92 -33.72
CA ASP A 34 -19.13 -9.19 -32.36
C ASP A 34 -17.60 -9.09 -32.22
N ASP A 35 -16.87 -9.39 -33.30
CA ASP A 35 -15.43 -9.18 -33.35
C ASP A 35 -15.12 -7.68 -33.47
N GLN A 36 -14.27 -7.18 -32.57
CA GLN A 36 -13.86 -5.78 -32.57
C GLN A 36 -13.01 -5.41 -33.79
N GLU A 37 -12.18 -6.31 -34.30
CA GLU A 37 -11.29 -6.04 -35.44
C GLU A 37 -12.07 -5.96 -36.76
N GLU A 38 -13.14 -6.73 -36.87
CA GLU A 38 -14.02 -6.72 -38.03
C GLU A 38 -15.19 -5.73 -37.91
N ARG A 39 -15.45 -5.18 -36.71
CA ARG A 39 -16.52 -4.21 -36.47
C ARG A 39 -16.21 -2.90 -37.18
N TRP A 40 -17.19 -2.40 -37.93
CA TRP A 40 -17.03 -1.18 -38.69
C TRP A 40 -16.80 0.03 -37.80
N THR A 41 -15.80 0.83 -38.16
CA THR A 41 -15.54 2.15 -37.59
C THR A 41 -16.07 3.23 -38.53
N LEU A 42 -15.86 4.50 -38.17
CA LEU A 42 -16.25 5.65 -39.00
C LEU A 42 -15.65 5.59 -40.42
N LYS A 43 -14.48 4.95 -40.59
CA LYS A 43 -13.84 4.79 -41.89
C LYS A 43 -14.65 3.88 -42.80
N GLU A 44 -15.04 2.71 -42.32
CA GLU A 44 -15.86 1.74 -43.05
C GLU A 44 -17.25 2.30 -43.34
N VAL A 45 -17.85 3.02 -42.37
CA VAL A 45 -19.15 3.67 -42.57
C VAL A 45 -19.08 4.73 -43.67
N ARG A 46 -18.00 5.51 -43.76
CA ARG A 46 -17.80 6.49 -44.85
C ARG A 46 -17.66 5.81 -46.21
N ALA A 47 -16.82 4.78 -46.30
CA ALA A 47 -16.65 4.04 -47.55
C ALA A 47 -17.96 3.35 -48.00
N TRP A 48 -18.78 2.89 -47.05
CA TRP A 48 -20.11 2.36 -47.33
C TRP A 48 -21.04 3.44 -47.88
N ALA A 49 -21.03 4.64 -47.29
CA ALA A 49 -21.82 5.78 -47.78
C ALA A 49 -21.40 6.21 -49.20
N GLU A 50 -20.12 6.08 -49.54
CA GLU A 50 -19.56 6.36 -50.86
C GLU A 50 -19.71 5.19 -51.85
N SER A 51 -20.32 4.06 -51.43
CA SER A 51 -20.46 2.83 -52.23
C SER A 51 -19.14 2.22 -52.72
N THR A 52 -18.03 2.49 -52.04
CA THR A 52 -16.68 2.03 -52.40
C THR A 52 -16.24 0.79 -51.61
N MET A 53 -17.14 0.17 -50.84
CA MET A 53 -16.80 -0.92 -49.93
C MET A 53 -16.55 -2.25 -50.65
N PRO A 54 -15.40 -2.90 -50.41
CA PRO A 54 -15.23 -4.30 -50.74
C PRO A 54 -16.09 -5.16 -49.82
N ASN A 55 -16.67 -6.24 -50.37
CA ASN A 55 -17.46 -7.19 -49.61
C ASN A 55 -16.55 -7.98 -48.65
N ARG A 56 -16.58 -7.64 -47.35
CA ARG A 56 -15.88 -8.40 -46.31
C ARG A 56 -16.80 -9.46 -45.76
N ARG A 57 -16.41 -10.73 -45.89
CA ARG A 57 -17.04 -11.83 -45.15
C ARG A 57 -16.49 -11.80 -43.73
N SER A 58 -17.36 -11.64 -42.75
CA SER A 58 -16.99 -11.81 -41.34
C SER A 58 -16.71 -13.28 -41.06
N VAL A 59 -15.57 -13.60 -40.46
CA VAL A 59 -15.28 -14.97 -40.03
C VAL A 59 -15.76 -15.13 -38.59
N ASN A 60 -16.91 -15.79 -38.41
CA ASN A 60 -17.35 -16.14 -37.06
C ASN A 60 -16.43 -17.23 -36.47
N VAL A 61 -15.61 -16.87 -35.50
CA VAL A 61 -14.86 -17.84 -34.70
C VAL A 61 -15.83 -18.63 -33.82
N LEU A 62 -15.97 -19.92 -34.09
CA LEU A 62 -16.85 -20.81 -33.34
C LEU A 62 -16.16 -21.28 -32.04
N TRP A 63 -16.70 -20.87 -30.89
CA TRP A 63 -16.26 -21.30 -29.56
C TRP A 63 -16.95 -22.59 -29.10
N THR A 64 -17.18 -23.53 -30.02
CA THR A 64 -17.93 -24.75 -29.74
C THR A 64 -17.05 -25.86 -29.18
N PHE A 65 -17.65 -26.75 -28.39
CA PHE A 65 -17.04 -28.02 -28.03
C PHE A 65 -17.16 -29.02 -29.19
N ALA A 66 -16.24 -30.00 -29.22
CA ALA A 66 -16.31 -31.12 -30.15
C ALA A 66 -17.58 -31.96 -29.96
N ARG A 67 -18.08 -32.05 -28.71
CA ARG A 67 -19.34 -32.70 -28.34
C ARG A 67 -20.04 -31.90 -27.24
N PRO A 68 -21.38 -31.93 -27.14
CA PRO A 68 -22.09 -31.20 -26.08
C PRO A 68 -21.69 -31.68 -24.68
N VAL A 69 -21.43 -30.74 -23.77
CA VAL A 69 -21.07 -30.99 -22.37
C VAL A 69 -22.31 -30.83 -21.51
N THR A 70 -22.61 -31.83 -20.66
CA THR A 70 -23.77 -31.74 -19.75
C THR A 70 -23.33 -31.25 -18.37
N PHE A 71 -23.93 -30.17 -17.89
CA PHE A 71 -23.74 -29.63 -16.55
C PHE A 71 -25.09 -29.26 -15.93
N ARG A 72 -25.35 -29.69 -14.69
CA ARG A 72 -26.63 -29.49 -13.98
C ARG A 72 -27.87 -29.84 -14.82
N ARG A 73 -27.79 -30.95 -15.59
CA ARG A 73 -28.83 -31.45 -16.51
C ARG A 73 -29.10 -30.57 -17.73
N ILE A 74 -28.26 -29.58 -18.00
CA ILE A 74 -28.32 -28.74 -19.20
C ILE A 74 -27.16 -29.11 -20.12
N SER A 75 -27.44 -29.27 -21.41
CA SER A 75 -26.43 -29.58 -22.42
C SER A 75 -25.91 -28.30 -23.07
N TYR A 76 -24.60 -28.14 -23.11
CA TYR A 76 -23.90 -26.97 -23.63
C TYR A 76 -23.03 -27.34 -24.83
N SER A 77 -23.30 -26.72 -25.98
CA SER A 77 -22.46 -26.82 -27.18
C SER A 77 -21.40 -25.71 -27.25
N ASP A 78 -21.67 -24.55 -26.66
CA ASP A 78 -20.79 -23.37 -26.65
C ASP A 78 -20.05 -23.24 -25.31
N ARG A 79 -18.73 -23.07 -25.37
CA ARG A 79 -17.83 -22.94 -24.21
C ARG A 79 -18.18 -21.74 -23.32
N ARG A 80 -18.59 -20.63 -23.94
CA ARG A 80 -18.86 -19.35 -23.28
C ARG A 80 -20.17 -19.42 -22.49
N LEU A 81 -21.14 -20.19 -22.98
CA LEU A 81 -22.38 -20.48 -22.24
C LEU A 81 -22.10 -21.34 -21.01
N LEU A 82 -21.25 -22.37 -21.13
CA LEU A 82 -20.84 -23.20 -20.00
C LEU A 82 -20.07 -22.37 -18.96
N ALA A 83 -19.10 -21.55 -19.37
CA ALA A 83 -18.33 -20.66 -18.49
C ALA A 83 -19.24 -19.72 -17.70
N ARG A 84 -20.29 -19.18 -18.33
CA ARG A 84 -21.27 -18.34 -17.64
C ARG A 84 -22.05 -19.11 -16.58
N ASP A 85 -22.46 -20.35 -16.86
CA ASP A 85 -23.23 -21.14 -15.89
C ASP A 85 -22.35 -21.68 -14.76
N PHE A 86 -21.09 -22.00 -15.04
CA PHE A 86 -20.07 -22.28 -14.04
C PHE A 86 -19.89 -21.11 -13.07
N ALA A 87 -19.77 -19.89 -13.59
CA ALA A 87 -19.64 -18.69 -12.76
C ALA A 87 -20.86 -18.41 -11.88
N ARG A 88 -22.07 -18.79 -12.32
CA ARG A 88 -23.30 -18.66 -11.54
C ARG A 88 -23.41 -19.73 -10.45
N ASN A 89 -22.83 -20.91 -10.68
CA ASN A 89 -22.90 -22.05 -9.76
C ASN A 89 -21.49 -22.57 -9.46
N PRO A 90 -20.63 -21.77 -8.81
CA PRO A 90 -19.21 -22.07 -8.69
C PRO A 90 -18.92 -23.30 -7.82
N LEU A 91 -19.75 -23.61 -6.81
CA LEU A 91 -19.55 -24.79 -5.98
C LEU A 91 -19.81 -26.08 -6.76
N ASP A 92 -20.94 -26.14 -7.47
CA ASP A 92 -21.28 -27.28 -8.35
C ASP A 92 -20.25 -27.44 -9.48
N ALA A 93 -19.79 -26.31 -10.05
CA ALA A 93 -18.77 -26.31 -11.09
C ALA A 93 -17.42 -26.82 -10.57
N ALA A 94 -17.01 -26.44 -9.37
CA ALA A 94 -15.79 -26.95 -8.75
C ALA A 94 -15.88 -28.47 -8.53
N ILE A 95 -17.01 -28.98 -8.06
CA ILE A 95 -17.24 -30.44 -7.92
C ILE A 95 -17.12 -31.13 -9.27
N PHE A 96 -17.78 -30.60 -10.30
CA PHE A 96 -17.73 -31.14 -11.66
C PHE A 96 -16.29 -31.20 -12.19
N LEU A 97 -15.53 -30.10 -12.05
CA LEU A 97 -14.14 -30.02 -12.55
C LEU A 97 -13.20 -31.00 -11.85
N ARG A 98 -13.43 -31.32 -10.57
CA ARG A 98 -12.59 -32.26 -9.81
C ARG A 98 -12.92 -33.73 -10.07
N GLN A 99 -14.18 -34.03 -10.41
CA GLN A 99 -14.62 -35.39 -10.70
C GLN A 99 -14.10 -35.90 -12.04
N ILE A 100 -13.85 -35.00 -12.99
CA ILE A 100 -13.31 -35.33 -14.30
C ILE A 100 -11.78 -35.30 -14.29
N ASP A 101 -11.16 -36.06 -15.19
CA ASP A 101 -9.79 -35.78 -15.59
C ASP A 101 -9.78 -34.53 -16.49
N PHE A 102 -9.61 -33.36 -15.88
CA PHE A 102 -9.77 -32.08 -16.58
C PHE A 102 -8.81 -31.92 -17.77
N VAL A 103 -7.57 -32.42 -17.66
CA VAL A 103 -6.56 -32.30 -18.72
C VAL A 103 -7.01 -33.10 -19.95
N SER A 104 -7.32 -34.38 -19.74
CA SER A 104 -7.83 -35.26 -20.80
C SER A 104 -9.17 -34.76 -21.35
N TRP A 105 -10.06 -34.28 -20.49
CA TRP A 105 -11.35 -33.73 -20.88
C TRP A 105 -11.19 -32.49 -21.76
N ALA A 106 -10.31 -31.55 -21.39
CA ALA A 106 -10.07 -30.32 -22.16
C ALA A 106 -9.50 -30.64 -23.53
N GLN A 107 -8.50 -31.53 -23.63
CA GLN A 107 -7.90 -31.96 -24.90
C GLN A 107 -8.93 -32.62 -25.85
N ASN A 108 -9.86 -33.41 -25.30
CA ASN A 108 -10.86 -34.11 -26.09
C ASN A 108 -12.04 -33.22 -26.52
N MET A 109 -12.43 -32.26 -25.66
CA MET A 109 -13.60 -31.40 -25.92
C MET A 109 -13.25 -30.13 -26.68
N ILE A 110 -12.01 -29.65 -26.57
CA ILE A 110 -11.50 -28.42 -27.20
C ILE A 110 -10.43 -28.82 -28.23
N THR A 111 -10.87 -29.26 -29.40
CA THR A 111 -9.98 -29.76 -30.47
C THR A 111 -9.32 -28.65 -31.28
N THR A 112 -9.85 -27.43 -31.21
CA THR A 112 -9.34 -26.26 -31.93
C THR A 112 -8.00 -25.76 -31.38
N GLU A 113 -7.67 -26.09 -30.13
CA GLU A 113 -6.52 -25.55 -29.42
C GLU A 113 -5.77 -26.63 -28.65
N LEU A 114 -4.45 -26.48 -28.53
CA LEU A 114 -3.64 -27.36 -27.69
C LEU A 114 -3.78 -26.96 -26.22
N PHE A 115 -4.10 -27.95 -25.37
CA PHE A 115 -4.00 -27.82 -23.92
C PHE A 115 -2.54 -28.09 -23.51
N SER A 116 -1.86 -27.06 -23.02
CA SER A 116 -0.44 -27.10 -22.64
C SER A 116 -0.25 -27.35 -21.14
N GLU A 117 0.94 -27.82 -20.75
CA GLU A 117 1.35 -27.96 -19.34
C GLU A 117 1.28 -26.61 -18.58
N LYS A 118 1.44 -25.49 -19.30
CA LYS A 118 1.24 -24.14 -18.74
C LYS A 118 -0.21 -23.96 -18.25
N PHE A 119 -1.21 -24.31 -19.07
CA PHE A 119 -2.61 -24.20 -18.66
C PHE A 119 -2.97 -25.15 -17.52
N GLU A 120 -2.41 -26.36 -17.51
CA GLU A 120 -2.55 -27.31 -16.40
C GLU A 120 -2.11 -26.69 -15.07
N LYS A 121 -0.89 -26.13 -15.05
CA LYS A 121 -0.33 -25.46 -13.86
C LYS A 121 -1.10 -24.21 -13.46
N LEU A 122 -1.56 -23.42 -14.43
CA LEU A 122 -2.28 -22.17 -14.14
C LEU A 122 -3.66 -22.46 -13.57
N ILE A 123 -4.40 -23.43 -14.11
CA ILE A 123 -5.76 -23.76 -13.65
C ILE A 123 -5.72 -24.59 -12.35
N ASP A 124 -4.71 -25.46 -12.19
CA ASP A 124 -4.43 -26.25 -10.97
C ASP A 124 -5.68 -26.97 -10.43
N VAL A 125 -6.25 -27.86 -11.24
CA VAL A 125 -7.40 -28.70 -10.85
C VAL A 125 -6.88 -29.87 -10.00
N ARG A 126 -7.17 -29.84 -8.71
CA ARG A 126 -6.81 -30.92 -7.78
C ARG A 126 -8.00 -31.82 -7.48
N ARG A 127 -7.81 -33.15 -7.54
CA ARG A 127 -8.87 -34.15 -7.30
C ARG A 127 -9.43 -34.09 -5.88
N GLU A 128 -8.59 -33.78 -4.89
CA GLU A 128 -9.00 -33.52 -3.51
C GLU A 128 -9.10 -32.01 -3.26
N GLY A 129 -10.12 -31.59 -2.52
CA GLY A 129 -10.22 -30.22 -2.04
C GLY A 129 -9.20 -29.97 -0.94
N ASP A 130 -8.44 -28.87 -1.02
CA ASP A 130 -7.63 -28.42 0.11
C ASP A 130 -8.58 -28.10 1.28
N LEU A 131 -8.61 -28.98 2.30
CA LEU A 131 -9.42 -28.81 3.51
C LEU A 131 -9.12 -27.50 4.25
N SER A 132 -7.94 -26.91 4.02
CA SER A 132 -7.50 -25.63 4.58
C SER A 132 -8.08 -24.39 3.87
N SER A 133 -8.67 -24.53 2.67
CA SER A 133 -9.10 -23.39 1.83
C SER A 133 -10.42 -23.59 1.05
N GLY A 134 -11.13 -24.70 1.29
CA GLY A 134 -12.14 -25.34 0.42
C GLY A 134 -13.41 -24.56 0.02
N ARG A 135 -13.49 -23.25 0.23
CA ARG A 135 -14.49 -22.37 -0.42
C ARG A 135 -13.86 -21.20 -1.18
N HIS A 136 -12.74 -20.67 -0.70
CA HIS A 136 -12.00 -19.62 -1.42
C HIS A 136 -11.29 -20.18 -2.65
N GLY A 137 -10.70 -21.38 -2.51
CA GLY A 137 -10.05 -22.09 -3.62
C GLY A 137 -11.01 -22.47 -4.75
N ASP A 138 -12.26 -22.82 -4.42
CA ASP A 138 -13.26 -23.27 -5.40
C ASP A 138 -13.66 -22.15 -6.37
N HIS A 139 -13.92 -20.96 -5.84
CA HIS A 139 -14.19 -19.80 -6.69
C HIS A 139 -13.00 -19.42 -7.57
N ALA A 140 -11.77 -19.55 -7.05
CA ALA A 140 -10.55 -19.28 -7.82
C ALA A 140 -10.34 -20.31 -8.93
N LEU A 141 -10.52 -21.60 -8.63
CA LEU A 141 -10.49 -22.69 -9.60
C LEU A 141 -11.48 -22.45 -10.74
N VAL A 142 -12.75 -22.17 -10.39
CA VAL A 142 -13.79 -21.92 -11.37
C VAL A 142 -13.51 -20.67 -12.18
N ALA A 143 -13.02 -19.59 -11.58
CA ALA A 143 -12.67 -18.37 -12.31
C ALA A 143 -11.56 -18.63 -13.36
N ARG A 144 -10.53 -19.41 -13.01
CA ARG A 144 -9.44 -19.81 -13.93
C ARG A 144 -9.96 -20.71 -15.05
N ALA A 145 -10.81 -21.69 -14.73
CA ALA A 145 -11.45 -22.53 -15.74
C ALA A 145 -12.36 -21.72 -16.68
N CYS A 146 -13.12 -20.76 -16.15
CA CYS A 146 -13.95 -19.86 -16.95
C CYS A 146 -13.11 -18.99 -17.89
N ALA A 147 -11.98 -18.46 -17.41
CA ALA A 147 -11.06 -17.68 -18.25
C ALA A 147 -10.47 -18.52 -19.39
N TYR A 148 -10.24 -19.82 -19.17
CA TYR A 148 -9.78 -20.73 -20.22
C TYR A 148 -10.86 -21.02 -21.27
N LEU A 149 -12.10 -21.23 -20.82
CA LEU A 149 -13.26 -21.52 -21.68
C LEU A 149 -13.75 -20.29 -22.47
N ASP A 150 -13.62 -19.10 -21.90
CA ASP A 150 -14.10 -17.83 -22.44
C ASP A 150 -13.04 -16.72 -22.23
N PRO A 151 -11.91 -16.77 -22.96
CA PRO A 151 -10.80 -15.82 -22.79
C PRO A 151 -11.12 -14.41 -23.31
N MET A 152 -12.10 -14.27 -24.20
CA MET A 152 -12.62 -12.97 -24.66
C MET A 152 -13.63 -12.37 -23.68
N GLY A 153 -14.15 -13.17 -22.77
CA GLY A 153 -15.20 -12.76 -21.86
C GLY A 153 -14.70 -12.04 -20.61
N PRO A 154 -15.63 -11.55 -19.78
CA PRO A 154 -15.27 -10.96 -18.50
C PRO A 154 -14.68 -12.00 -17.55
N MET A 155 -13.80 -11.52 -16.66
CA MET A 155 -13.40 -12.26 -15.47
C MET A 155 -14.61 -12.45 -14.56
N ARG A 156 -14.82 -13.68 -14.10
CA ARG A 156 -15.96 -14.05 -13.26
C ARG A 156 -15.48 -14.63 -11.94
N TYR A 157 -15.79 -13.97 -10.83
CA TYR A 157 -15.34 -14.39 -9.50
C TYR A 157 -16.35 -13.96 -8.44
N ARG A 158 -16.84 -14.92 -7.63
CA ARG A 158 -17.79 -14.68 -6.52
C ARG A 158 -19.02 -13.82 -6.90
N GLY A 159 -19.61 -14.10 -8.06
CA GLY A 159 -20.77 -13.35 -8.56
C GLY A 159 -20.43 -12.02 -9.24
N MET A 160 -19.19 -11.54 -9.13
CA MET A 160 -18.71 -10.41 -9.91
C MET A 160 -18.35 -10.86 -11.33
N SER A 161 -18.70 -10.05 -12.33
CA SER A 161 -18.38 -10.28 -13.74
C SER A 161 -17.87 -8.98 -14.35
N VAL A 162 -16.55 -8.87 -14.54
CA VAL A 162 -15.88 -7.62 -14.91
C VAL A 162 -14.83 -7.91 -15.98
N CYS A 163 -14.80 -7.11 -17.05
CA CYS A 163 -13.73 -7.19 -18.05
C CYS A 163 -12.38 -6.80 -17.41
N LEU A 164 -11.25 -7.25 -17.94
CA LEU A 164 -9.94 -7.01 -17.33
C LEU A 164 -9.60 -5.52 -17.18
N ASP A 165 -9.99 -4.71 -18.17
CA ASP A 165 -9.93 -3.25 -18.17
C ASP A 165 -10.97 -2.59 -17.24
N GLY A 166 -12.06 -3.29 -16.95
CA GLY A 166 -13.13 -2.85 -16.06
C GLY A 166 -12.82 -3.00 -14.57
N ILE A 167 -11.71 -3.63 -14.17
CA ILE A 167 -11.37 -3.86 -12.76
C ILE A 167 -11.25 -2.53 -12.01
N GLY A 168 -10.52 -1.55 -12.57
CA GLY A 168 -10.34 -0.23 -11.96
C GLY A 168 -11.67 0.48 -11.69
N PRO A 169 -12.53 0.68 -12.71
CA PRO A 169 -13.86 1.27 -12.53
C PRO A 169 -14.77 0.49 -11.56
N ALA A 170 -14.73 -0.84 -11.57
CA ALA A 170 -15.51 -1.66 -10.63
C ALA A 170 -15.08 -1.43 -9.18
N MET A 171 -13.80 -1.15 -8.94
CA MET A 171 -13.33 -0.72 -7.61
C MET A 171 -13.91 0.64 -7.23
N VAL A 172 -13.90 1.61 -8.15
CA VAL A 172 -14.48 2.94 -7.89
C VAL A 172 -15.95 2.84 -7.48
N ASP A 173 -16.74 2.05 -8.22
CA ASP A 173 -18.14 1.79 -7.88
C ASP A 173 -18.30 1.17 -6.48
N ALA A 174 -17.48 0.15 -6.15
CA ALA A 174 -17.52 -0.50 -4.85
C ALA A 174 -17.12 0.42 -3.68
N PHE A 175 -16.17 1.33 -3.89
CA PHE A 175 -15.77 2.32 -2.89
C PHE A 175 -16.78 3.46 -2.76
N HIS A 176 -17.36 3.93 -3.88
CA HIS A 176 -18.39 4.96 -3.87
C HIS A 176 -19.70 4.49 -3.23
N ALA A 177 -20.09 3.24 -3.48
CA ALA A 177 -21.28 2.63 -2.87
C ALA A 177 -21.07 2.19 -1.41
N GLU A 178 -19.84 2.32 -0.89
CA GLU A 178 -19.45 1.82 0.45
C GLU A 178 -19.80 0.33 0.66
N ASP A 179 -19.79 -0.47 -0.41
CA ASP A 179 -20.13 -1.90 -0.38
C ASP A 179 -18.93 -2.73 0.09
N GLU A 180 -18.85 -2.98 1.40
CA GLU A 180 -17.79 -3.77 2.02
C GLU A 180 -17.66 -5.19 1.43
N THR A 181 -18.78 -5.78 0.99
CA THR A 181 -18.78 -7.13 0.42
C THR A 181 -18.08 -7.14 -0.94
N ARG A 182 -18.38 -6.15 -1.80
CA ARG A 182 -17.68 -5.98 -3.08
C ARG A 182 -16.21 -5.64 -2.88
N GLN A 183 -15.88 -4.76 -1.94
CA GLN A 183 -14.50 -4.42 -1.63
C GLN A 183 -13.69 -5.66 -1.18
N ALA A 184 -14.28 -6.52 -0.35
CA ALA A 184 -13.67 -7.78 0.06
C ALA A 184 -13.48 -8.74 -1.13
N ILE A 185 -14.47 -8.87 -2.02
CA ILE A 185 -14.36 -9.70 -3.24
C ILE A 185 -13.20 -9.22 -4.12
N VAL A 186 -13.07 -7.90 -4.32
CA VAL A 186 -11.96 -7.30 -5.08
C VAL A 186 -10.64 -7.61 -4.39
N SER A 187 -10.51 -7.41 -3.07
CA SER A 187 -9.26 -7.74 -2.34
C SER A 187 -8.82 -9.18 -2.60
N HIS A 188 -9.75 -10.13 -2.52
CA HIS A 188 -9.44 -11.55 -2.71
C HIS A 188 -8.95 -11.92 -4.11
N ILE A 189 -9.32 -11.14 -5.13
CA ILE A 189 -8.83 -11.34 -6.51
C ILE A 189 -7.31 -11.09 -6.59
N PHE A 190 -6.80 -10.15 -5.79
CA PHE A 190 -5.38 -9.82 -5.73
C PHE A 190 -4.59 -10.69 -4.73
N ASP A 191 -5.22 -11.23 -3.68
CA ASP A 191 -4.53 -11.93 -2.58
C ASP A 191 -4.06 -13.37 -2.91
N ASN A 192 -4.71 -14.08 -3.84
CA ASN A 192 -4.56 -15.54 -4.01
C ASN A 192 -4.01 -16.01 -5.36
N ASN A 193 -3.21 -15.18 -6.04
CA ASN A 193 -2.71 -15.46 -7.41
C ASN A 193 -3.83 -15.74 -8.45
N VAL A 194 -5.07 -15.34 -8.13
CA VAL A 194 -6.25 -15.53 -9.00
C VAL A 194 -6.11 -14.66 -10.24
N LEU A 195 -5.95 -13.35 -10.04
CA LEU A 195 -5.81 -12.40 -11.15
C LEU A 195 -4.59 -12.69 -12.04
N PRO A 196 -3.36 -12.92 -11.51
CA PRO A 196 -2.24 -13.31 -12.34
C PRO A 196 -2.52 -14.53 -13.22
N ALA A 197 -3.10 -15.60 -12.66
CA ALA A 197 -3.39 -16.79 -13.42
C ALA A 197 -4.44 -16.54 -14.52
N ILE A 198 -5.50 -15.78 -14.21
CA ILE A 198 -6.54 -15.41 -15.18
C ILE A 198 -5.95 -14.57 -16.31
N VAL A 199 -5.10 -13.60 -15.98
CA VAL A 199 -4.40 -12.75 -16.97
C VAL A 199 -3.53 -13.61 -17.88
N GLU A 200 -2.70 -14.50 -17.33
CA GLU A 200 -1.85 -15.39 -18.13
C GLU A 200 -2.65 -16.35 -19.04
N ILE A 201 -3.77 -16.89 -18.54
CA ILE A 201 -4.67 -17.74 -19.33
C ILE A 201 -5.28 -16.94 -20.50
N THR A 202 -5.69 -15.71 -20.22
CA THR A 202 -6.37 -14.84 -21.19
C THR A 202 -5.42 -14.38 -22.29
N LEU A 203 -4.18 -14.02 -21.96
CA LEU A 203 -3.20 -13.45 -22.89
C LEU A 203 -2.82 -14.35 -24.04
N ASP A 204 -2.69 -15.66 -23.80
CA ASP A 204 -2.35 -16.63 -24.85
C ASP A 204 -3.41 -16.64 -25.98
N ARG A 205 -4.61 -16.12 -25.71
CA ARG A 205 -5.77 -16.15 -26.60
C ARG A 205 -6.37 -14.76 -26.85
N ASN A 206 -5.83 -13.74 -26.20
CA ASN A 206 -6.26 -12.35 -26.27
C ASN A 206 -5.07 -11.41 -26.44
N PRO A 207 -4.56 -11.23 -27.67
CA PRO A 207 -3.42 -10.33 -27.90
C PRO A 207 -3.73 -8.88 -27.51
N ALA A 208 -5.00 -8.46 -27.54
CA ALA A 208 -5.42 -7.14 -27.08
C ALA A 208 -5.26 -6.95 -25.55
N ALA A 209 -5.19 -8.04 -24.78
CA ALA A 209 -4.94 -7.97 -23.33
C ALA A 209 -3.48 -7.69 -22.95
N ASN A 210 -2.53 -7.71 -23.89
CA ASN A 210 -1.10 -7.49 -23.61
C ASN A 210 -0.82 -6.14 -22.93
N ALA A 211 -1.47 -5.06 -23.36
CA ALA A 211 -1.28 -3.75 -22.75
C ALA A 211 -1.76 -3.73 -21.28
N LEU A 212 -2.89 -4.40 -21.00
CA LEU A 212 -3.49 -4.51 -19.67
C LEU A 212 -2.65 -5.40 -18.73
N GLN A 213 -1.91 -6.38 -19.27
CA GLN A 213 -1.08 -7.27 -18.45
C GLN A 213 -0.07 -6.51 -17.59
N ILE A 214 0.63 -5.53 -18.18
CA ILE A 214 1.67 -4.79 -17.48
C ILE A 214 1.05 -4.03 -16.30
N GLU A 215 -0.09 -3.37 -16.52
CA GLU A 215 -0.80 -2.63 -15.49
C GLU A 215 -1.31 -3.55 -14.38
N LEU A 216 -1.95 -4.67 -14.73
CA LEU A 216 -2.48 -5.64 -13.77
C LEU A 216 -1.37 -6.33 -12.97
N ARG A 217 -0.23 -6.65 -13.57
CA ARG A 217 0.94 -7.17 -12.86
C ARG A 217 1.47 -6.15 -11.85
N GLN A 218 1.60 -4.88 -12.23
CA GLN A 218 2.00 -3.82 -11.32
C GLN A 218 1.01 -3.66 -10.14
N ALA A 219 -0.30 -3.78 -10.41
CA ALA A 219 -1.33 -3.74 -9.38
C ALA A 219 -1.20 -4.92 -8.39
N VAL A 220 -0.99 -6.14 -8.89
CA VAL A 220 -0.75 -7.34 -8.05
C VAL A 220 0.50 -7.16 -7.19
N ASP A 221 1.60 -6.68 -7.75
CA ASP A 221 2.84 -6.44 -7.01
C ASP A 221 2.65 -5.34 -5.95
N MET A 222 1.81 -4.35 -6.22
CA MET A 222 1.43 -3.32 -5.25
C MET A 222 0.60 -3.89 -4.10
N MET A 223 -0.34 -4.82 -4.37
CA MET A 223 -1.09 -5.54 -3.33
C MET A 223 -0.17 -6.36 -2.43
N ARG A 224 0.74 -7.15 -3.03
CA ARG A 224 1.66 -8.01 -2.26
C ARG A 224 2.53 -7.20 -1.32
N ARG A 225 2.93 -6.02 -1.78
CA ARG A 225 3.72 -5.05 -1.03
C ARG A 225 2.94 -4.37 0.09
N ASN A 226 1.68 -4.02 -0.14
CA ASN A 226 0.83 -3.28 0.80
C ASN A 226 -0.34 -4.17 1.22
N LYS A 227 -0.27 -4.79 2.40
CA LYS A 227 -1.29 -5.75 2.81
C LYS A 227 -2.59 -5.08 3.23
N GLY A 228 -3.71 -5.77 3.01
CA GLY A 228 -5.03 -5.36 3.49
C GLY A 228 -5.56 -4.10 2.81
N ARG A 229 -6.29 -3.28 3.57
CA ARG A 229 -7.02 -2.09 3.08
C ARG A 229 -6.14 -1.07 2.38
N MET A 230 -4.92 -0.84 2.87
CA MET A 230 -3.96 0.10 2.25
C MET A 230 -3.58 -0.34 0.83
N GLY A 231 -3.33 -1.63 0.60
CA GLY A 231 -3.04 -2.13 -0.75
C GLY A 231 -4.19 -1.94 -1.70
N LEU A 232 -5.41 -2.24 -1.24
CA LEU A 232 -6.61 -2.07 -2.03
C LEU A 232 -6.81 -0.60 -2.45
N LEU A 233 -6.58 0.35 -1.54
CA LEU A 233 -6.63 1.78 -1.85
C LEU A 233 -5.51 2.23 -2.79
N CYS A 234 -4.28 1.73 -2.64
CA CYS A 234 -3.19 2.04 -3.55
C CYS A 234 -3.52 1.57 -4.98
N ILE A 235 -4.10 0.38 -5.12
CA ILE A 235 -4.51 -0.18 -6.42
C ILE A 235 -5.68 0.61 -7.01
N LEU A 236 -6.66 1.00 -6.19
CA LEU A 236 -7.79 1.85 -6.60
C LEU A 236 -7.28 3.09 -7.36
N TYR A 237 -6.32 3.81 -6.78
CA TYR A 237 -5.76 5.00 -7.41
C TYR A 237 -4.82 4.68 -8.57
N LYS A 238 -4.05 3.59 -8.49
CA LYS A 238 -3.13 3.18 -9.55
C LYS A 238 -3.84 2.79 -10.85
N MET A 239 -4.98 2.08 -10.73
CA MET A 239 -5.81 1.64 -11.86
C MET A 239 -6.80 2.69 -12.33
N ASN A 240 -6.91 3.83 -11.64
CA ASN A 240 -7.76 4.94 -12.04
C ASN A 240 -6.96 6.25 -11.94
N PRO A 241 -6.04 6.54 -12.89
CA PRO A 241 -5.15 7.71 -12.80
C PRO A 241 -5.86 9.07 -12.79
N SER A 242 -7.10 9.13 -13.26
CA SER A 242 -7.95 10.32 -13.25
C SER A 242 -8.81 10.45 -11.99
N LEU A 243 -8.82 9.46 -11.10
CA LEU A 243 -9.60 9.46 -9.87
C LEU A 243 -8.97 10.40 -8.85
N GLN A 244 -9.73 11.39 -8.38
CA GLN A 244 -9.32 12.25 -7.28
C GLN A 244 -9.25 11.49 -5.94
N CYS A 245 -8.53 12.02 -4.97
CA CYS A 245 -8.50 11.45 -3.62
C CYS A 245 -9.92 11.42 -3.01
N LEU A 246 -10.38 10.23 -2.61
CA LEU A 246 -11.71 10.02 -2.02
C LEU A 246 -11.75 10.29 -0.51
N SER A 247 -10.74 10.96 0.05
CA SER A 247 -10.76 11.35 1.46
C SER A 247 -11.97 12.24 1.75
N PRO A 248 -12.79 11.93 2.78
CA PRO A 248 -13.93 12.77 3.16
C PRO A 248 -13.53 14.21 3.53
N ARG A 249 -12.29 14.43 3.95
CA ARG A 249 -11.75 15.74 4.31
C ARG A 249 -11.48 16.63 3.09
N LEU A 250 -11.43 16.03 1.91
CA LEU A 250 -11.06 16.68 0.66
C LEU A 250 -12.22 16.77 -0.33
N LYS A 251 -13.44 16.42 0.09
CA LYS A 251 -14.64 16.38 -0.76
C LYS A 251 -14.94 17.69 -1.51
N ASP A 252 -14.56 18.83 -0.94
CA ASP A 252 -14.82 20.16 -1.49
C ASP A 252 -13.70 20.64 -2.44
N TYR A 253 -12.69 19.80 -2.70
CA TYR A 253 -11.53 20.14 -3.50
C TYR A 253 -11.37 19.18 -4.68
N TRP A 254 -11.19 19.75 -5.87
CA TRP A 254 -10.83 18.99 -7.06
C TRP A 254 -9.32 18.73 -7.11
N ILE A 255 -8.92 17.48 -6.95
CA ILE A 255 -7.51 17.07 -6.85
C ILE A 255 -7.10 16.32 -8.11
N THR A 256 -6.26 16.96 -8.93
CA THR A 256 -5.80 16.41 -10.22
C THR A 256 -4.36 15.91 -10.22
N SER A 257 -3.62 16.13 -9.12
CA SER A 257 -2.21 15.72 -9.02
C SER A 257 -1.77 15.56 -7.57
N PRO A 258 -0.74 14.73 -7.28
CA PRO A 258 -0.18 14.60 -5.93
C PRO A 258 0.38 15.94 -5.40
N ARG A 259 0.93 16.79 -6.27
CA ARG A 259 1.36 18.14 -5.86
C ARG A 259 0.17 18.98 -5.40
N ARG A 260 -0.94 18.96 -6.15
CA ARG A 260 -2.16 19.69 -5.77
C ARG A 260 -2.73 19.15 -4.46
N LEU A 261 -2.74 17.83 -4.27
CA LEU A 261 -3.14 17.21 -3.00
C LEU A 261 -2.33 17.79 -1.83
N LEU A 262 -0.99 17.82 -1.94
CA LEU A 262 -0.14 18.34 -0.86
C LEU A 262 -0.40 19.83 -0.56
N MET A 263 -0.61 20.65 -1.59
CA MET A 263 -0.97 22.06 -1.42
C MET A 263 -2.35 22.25 -0.78
N VAL A 264 -3.33 21.39 -1.13
CA VAL A 264 -4.66 21.41 -0.50
C VAL A 264 -4.57 20.98 0.95
N LEU A 265 -3.77 19.96 1.28
CA LEU A 265 -3.52 19.55 2.67
C LEU A 265 -2.94 20.70 3.49
N ASP A 266 -2.03 21.49 2.93
CA ASP A 266 -1.54 22.71 3.57
C ASP A 266 -2.63 23.75 3.80
N HIS A 267 -3.45 24.00 2.78
CA HIS A 267 -4.57 24.92 2.93
C HIS A 267 -5.58 24.47 4.01
N VAL A 268 -5.94 23.18 4.03
CA VAL A 268 -6.87 22.61 5.02
C VAL A 268 -6.27 22.57 6.42
N ALA A 269 -4.95 22.38 6.54
CA ALA A 269 -4.24 22.38 7.82
C ALA A 269 -4.40 23.71 8.58
N LYS A 270 -4.64 24.83 7.89
CA LYS A 270 -4.93 26.12 8.52
C LYS A 270 -6.10 26.07 9.50
N ASN A 271 -7.14 25.30 9.18
CA ASN A 271 -8.37 25.22 9.94
C ASN A 271 -8.50 23.93 10.77
N SER A 272 -7.53 23.01 10.66
CA SER A 272 -7.51 21.78 11.45
C SER A 272 -6.94 22.04 12.84
N SER A 273 -7.31 21.21 13.82
CA SER A 273 -6.66 21.18 15.14
C SER A 273 -5.52 20.17 15.21
N GLU A 274 -5.57 19.15 14.36
CA GLU A 274 -4.69 17.96 14.36
C GLU A 274 -4.24 17.57 12.95
N LEU A 275 -3.04 16.98 12.86
CA LEU A 275 -2.44 16.53 11.60
C LEU A 275 -2.91 15.11 11.20
N SER A 276 -3.14 14.22 12.17
CA SER A 276 -3.50 12.81 11.90
C SER A 276 -4.74 12.64 11.04
N PRO A 277 -5.85 13.40 11.24
CA PRO A 277 -7.03 13.28 10.39
C PRO A 277 -6.83 13.74 8.94
N LEU A 278 -5.77 14.51 8.66
CA LEU A 278 -5.44 14.99 7.31
C LEU A 278 -4.65 13.95 6.50
N LEU A 279 -4.01 12.99 7.18
CA LEU A 279 -3.23 11.91 6.57
C LEU A 279 -3.97 10.58 6.74
N ASP A 280 -5.23 10.54 6.30
CA ASP A 280 -6.02 9.31 6.31
C ASP A 280 -5.52 8.29 5.27
N GLU A 281 -6.13 7.10 5.29
CA GLU A 281 -5.73 6.01 4.40
C GLU A 281 -5.86 6.36 2.92
N HIS A 282 -6.86 7.16 2.52
CA HIS A 282 -7.05 7.59 1.13
C HIS A 282 -5.96 8.56 0.69
N VAL A 283 -5.58 9.50 1.56
CA VAL A 283 -4.49 10.46 1.28
C VAL A 283 -3.16 9.72 1.14
N LEU A 284 -2.85 8.83 2.08
CA LEU A 284 -1.62 8.05 2.07
C LEU A 284 -1.55 7.12 0.83
N ALA A 285 -2.64 6.42 0.52
CA ALA A 285 -2.73 5.56 -0.65
C ALA A 285 -2.61 6.33 -1.97
N TYR A 286 -3.21 7.52 -2.06
CA TYR A 286 -3.09 8.37 -3.23
C TYR A 286 -1.62 8.75 -3.50
N PHE A 287 -0.88 9.13 -2.46
CA PHE A 287 0.55 9.39 -2.59
C PHE A 287 1.34 8.13 -2.97
N CYS A 288 1.05 6.98 -2.38
CA CYS A 288 1.68 5.71 -2.75
C CYS A 288 1.47 5.34 -4.22
N ALA A 289 0.28 5.59 -4.77
CA ALA A 289 -0.05 5.27 -6.15
C ALA A 289 0.61 6.23 -7.17
N HIS A 290 0.73 7.52 -6.82
CA HIS A 290 1.15 8.57 -7.75
C HIS A 290 2.57 9.10 -7.53
N THR A 291 3.24 8.73 -6.44
CA THR A 291 4.56 9.23 -6.07
C THR A 291 5.52 8.09 -5.81
N GLU A 292 6.51 7.92 -6.70
CA GLU A 292 7.57 6.94 -6.53
C GLU A 292 8.24 7.07 -5.16
N GLN A 293 8.55 5.94 -4.52
CA GLN A 293 9.18 5.86 -3.20
C GLN A 293 8.32 6.36 -2.02
N ALA A 294 7.14 6.95 -2.22
CA ALA A 294 6.28 7.38 -1.10
C ALA A 294 5.90 6.21 -0.18
N GLU A 295 5.72 5.02 -0.76
CA GLU A 295 5.39 3.79 -0.06
C GLU A 295 6.35 3.49 1.12
N ARG A 296 7.65 3.73 0.97
CA ARG A 296 8.62 3.45 2.03
C ARG A 296 8.40 4.33 3.27
N TYR A 297 7.94 5.57 3.06
CA TYR A 297 7.62 6.51 4.13
C TYR A 297 6.28 6.18 4.78
N VAL A 298 5.28 5.82 3.98
CA VAL A 298 3.97 5.39 4.50
C VAL A 298 4.11 4.14 5.37
N ARG A 299 4.92 3.15 4.95
CA ARG A 299 5.21 1.97 5.78
C ARG A 299 5.88 2.31 7.11
N ARG A 300 6.75 3.33 7.14
CA ARG A 300 7.37 3.80 8.40
C ARG A 300 6.32 4.36 9.36
N LEU A 301 5.27 5.03 8.86
CA LEU A 301 4.16 5.48 9.71
C LEU A 301 3.50 4.31 10.44
N ASP A 302 3.20 3.22 9.72
CA ASP A 302 2.57 2.03 10.30
C ASP A 302 3.43 1.36 11.37
N ILE A 303 4.74 1.24 11.12
CA ILE A 303 5.69 0.68 12.10
C ILE A 303 5.76 1.56 13.36
N SER A 304 5.70 2.88 13.18
CA SER A 304 5.86 3.85 14.26
C SER A 304 4.56 4.20 15.00
N ARG A 305 3.39 3.63 14.64
CA ARG A 305 2.08 3.93 15.27
C ARG A 305 2.05 3.84 16.79
N ARG A 306 2.88 2.97 17.40
CA ARG A 306 2.90 2.75 18.85
C ARG A 306 3.69 3.78 19.65
N ASP A 307 4.62 4.50 19.01
CA ASP A 307 5.45 5.51 19.66
C ASP A 307 5.16 6.89 19.05
N PRO A 308 4.50 7.81 19.80
CA PRO A 308 4.17 9.14 19.31
C PRO A 308 5.37 9.94 18.79
N VAL A 309 6.57 9.74 19.36
CA VAL A 309 7.78 10.44 18.91
C VAL A 309 8.20 9.95 17.53
N GLN A 310 8.25 8.62 17.36
CA GLN A 310 8.62 8.02 16.09
C GLN A 310 7.57 8.27 15.01
N LEU A 311 6.28 8.27 15.39
CA LEU A 311 5.19 8.56 14.46
C LEU A 311 5.31 9.98 13.92
N MET A 312 5.50 10.98 14.79
CA MET A 312 5.64 12.37 14.33
C MET A 312 6.91 12.59 13.52
N ALA A 313 8.02 11.92 13.85
CA ALA A 313 9.22 11.94 13.02
C ALA A 313 8.97 11.30 11.63
N ALA A 314 8.25 10.18 11.57
CA ALA A 314 7.90 9.54 10.30
C ALA A 314 6.93 10.39 9.46
N VAL A 315 5.99 11.11 10.09
CA VAL A 315 5.12 12.09 9.41
C VAL A 315 5.95 13.25 8.85
N ALA A 316 6.87 13.79 9.65
CA ALA A 316 7.78 14.84 9.21
C ALA A 316 8.61 14.39 8.00
N ASP A 317 9.20 13.20 8.06
CA ASP A 317 9.98 12.60 6.98
C ASP A 317 9.15 12.42 5.70
N LEU A 318 7.91 11.94 5.82
CA LEU A 318 6.99 11.80 4.69
C LEU A 318 6.70 13.15 4.04
N LEU A 319 6.29 14.16 4.83
CA LEU A 319 5.92 15.46 4.29
C LEU A 319 7.12 16.19 3.68
N ALA A 320 8.30 16.11 4.30
CA ALA A 320 9.55 16.65 3.76
C ALA A 320 9.92 15.98 2.42
N PHE A 321 9.82 14.64 2.36
CA PHE A 321 10.02 13.89 1.14
C PHE A 321 9.05 14.33 0.04
N LEU A 322 7.75 14.41 0.35
CA LEU A 322 6.72 14.82 -0.60
C LEU A 322 6.93 16.26 -1.08
N GLN A 323 7.26 17.19 -0.19
CA GLN A 323 7.54 18.58 -0.53
C GLN A 323 8.67 18.70 -1.56
N SER A 324 9.76 17.96 -1.34
CA SER A 324 10.92 17.93 -2.24
C SER A 324 10.60 17.22 -3.56
N LYS A 325 10.08 15.99 -3.51
CA LYS A 325 9.79 15.16 -4.69
C LYS A 325 8.75 15.81 -5.60
N LEU A 326 7.74 16.49 -5.03
CA LEU A 326 6.64 17.14 -5.77
C LEU A 326 6.90 18.61 -6.09
N LYS A 327 8.01 19.19 -5.62
CA LYS A 327 8.33 20.63 -5.78
C LYS A 327 7.14 21.52 -5.36
N ALA A 328 6.56 21.24 -4.20
CA ALA A 328 5.32 21.85 -3.75
C ALA A 328 5.46 23.30 -3.24
N GLY A 329 6.68 23.83 -3.14
CA GLY A 329 6.95 25.13 -2.52
C GLY A 329 6.89 25.04 -0.99
N LEU A 330 6.75 26.18 -0.32
CA LEU A 330 6.70 26.27 1.14
C LEU A 330 5.31 25.87 1.67
N LEU A 331 5.28 25.02 2.68
CA LEU A 331 4.06 24.46 3.28
C LEU A 331 3.95 24.96 4.73
N VAL A 332 3.57 26.23 4.87
CA VAL A 332 3.63 26.95 6.15
C VAL A 332 2.64 26.36 7.16
N ASN A 333 1.41 26.06 6.74
CA ASN A 333 0.38 25.59 7.66
C ASN A 333 0.66 24.16 8.15
N LEU A 334 1.17 23.28 7.28
CA LEU A 334 1.62 21.93 7.66
C LEU A 334 2.84 22.00 8.57
N SER A 335 3.78 22.90 8.29
CA SER A 335 4.97 23.13 9.13
C SER A 335 4.59 23.60 10.53
N GLU A 336 3.70 24.58 10.64
CA GLU A 336 3.17 25.05 11.93
C GLU A 336 2.46 23.94 12.70
N HIS A 337 1.63 23.14 12.02
CA HIS A 337 0.96 22.01 12.65
C HIS A 337 1.93 20.93 13.14
N LEU A 338 2.92 20.60 12.32
CA LEU A 338 3.94 19.62 12.68
C LEU A 338 4.73 20.09 13.90
N VAL A 339 5.15 21.36 13.93
CA VAL A 339 5.81 21.96 15.09
C VAL A 339 4.91 21.92 16.33
N LYS A 340 3.63 22.26 16.20
CA LYS A 340 2.66 22.18 17.30
C LYS A 340 2.58 20.76 17.88
N SER A 341 2.63 19.72 17.03
CA SER A 341 2.68 18.31 17.46
C SER A 341 4.02 17.87 18.05
N LEU A 342 5.14 18.43 17.59
CA LEU A 342 6.49 18.12 18.08
C LEU A 342 6.83 18.80 19.41
N LYS A 343 6.28 19.99 19.69
CA LYS A 343 6.54 20.75 20.93
C LYS A 343 6.27 19.98 22.23
N PRO A 344 5.12 19.29 22.41
CA PRO A 344 4.89 18.44 23.58
C PRO A 344 5.95 17.36 23.75
N LEU A 345 6.48 16.82 22.65
CA LEU A 345 7.53 15.80 22.68
C LEU A 345 8.88 16.40 23.10
N ALA A 346 9.23 17.59 22.60
CA ALA A 346 10.41 18.34 23.04
C ALA A 346 10.37 18.69 24.53
N ASN A 347 9.17 18.95 25.09
CA ASN A 347 8.99 19.20 26.52
C ASN A 347 9.31 18.00 27.41
N THR A 348 9.41 16.79 26.86
CA THR A 348 9.81 15.59 27.62
C THR A 348 11.32 15.54 27.90
N LEU A 349 12.13 16.38 27.24
CA LEU A 349 13.57 16.50 27.49
C LEU A 349 13.84 16.97 28.93
N LYS A 350 14.80 16.34 29.59
CA LYS A 350 15.21 16.61 30.98
C LYS A 350 16.03 17.89 31.09
N SER A 351 16.92 18.18 30.14
CA SER A 351 17.71 19.42 30.17
C SER A 351 16.86 20.65 29.83
N ARG A 352 16.82 21.61 30.74
CA ARG A 352 16.15 22.91 30.54
C ARG A 352 16.74 23.68 29.36
N THR A 353 18.07 23.68 29.23
CA THR A 353 18.79 24.38 28.15
C THR A 353 18.48 23.76 26.79
N ARG A 354 18.53 22.42 26.67
CA ARG A 354 18.22 21.74 25.41
C ARG A 354 16.75 21.93 25.03
N ARG A 355 15.84 21.81 26.01
CA ARG A 355 14.41 22.05 25.79
C ARG A 355 14.16 23.44 25.22
N ARG A 356 14.75 24.48 25.82
CA ARG A 356 14.64 25.86 25.33
C ARG A 356 15.17 25.99 23.90
N MET A 357 16.39 25.52 23.64
CA MET A 357 17.03 25.59 22.32
C MET A 357 16.20 24.89 21.24
N VAL A 358 15.71 23.68 21.51
CA VAL A 358 14.89 22.89 20.56
C VAL A 358 13.55 23.58 20.31
N THR A 359 12.92 24.13 21.34
CA THR A 359 11.61 24.80 21.21
C THR A 359 11.72 26.10 20.44
N GLU A 360 12.73 26.93 20.74
CA GLU A 360 13.01 28.17 19.99
C GLU A 360 13.30 27.86 18.52
N ARG A 361 14.09 26.82 18.24
CA ARG A 361 14.40 26.43 16.86
C ARG A 361 13.20 25.88 16.09
N LEU A 362 12.34 25.11 16.76
CA LEU A 362 11.06 24.66 16.21
C LEU A 362 10.19 25.85 15.80
N ASP A 363 10.11 26.89 16.64
CA ASP A 363 9.32 28.10 16.37
C ASP A 363 9.85 28.93 15.19
N GLU A 364 11.16 29.03 15.05
CA GLU A 364 11.79 29.67 13.89
C GLU A 364 11.45 28.93 12.60
N LEU A 365 11.54 27.60 12.61
CA LEU A 365 11.33 26.76 11.43
C LEU A 365 9.85 26.66 11.05
N ALA A 366 8.92 26.71 12.01
CA ALA A 366 7.49 26.65 11.78
C ALA A 366 7.05 27.61 10.66
N LYS A 367 7.49 28.86 10.74
CA LYS A 367 7.11 29.96 9.83
C LYS A 367 7.72 29.84 8.44
N THR A 368 8.79 29.07 8.27
CA THR A 368 9.48 28.96 6.98
C THR A 368 8.70 28.11 5.98
N GLY A 369 7.91 27.14 6.46
CA GLY A 369 7.26 26.15 5.61
C GLY A 369 8.23 25.18 4.91
N ASP A 370 9.53 25.17 5.28
CA ASP A 370 10.53 24.23 4.75
C ASP A 370 10.62 22.99 5.65
N LEU A 371 9.89 21.94 5.27
CA LEU A 371 9.81 20.70 6.04
C LEU A 371 11.11 19.88 5.95
N GLY A 372 11.90 20.05 4.89
CA GLY A 372 13.22 19.42 4.76
C GLY A 372 14.21 19.96 5.79
N ARG A 373 14.21 21.28 6.04
CA ARG A 373 15.01 21.86 7.12
C ARG A 373 14.51 21.44 8.50
N LEU A 374 13.19 21.31 8.65
CA LEU A 374 12.57 20.87 9.91
C LEU A 374 13.01 19.46 10.30
N THR A 375 13.02 18.51 9.36
CA THR A 375 13.46 17.13 9.63
C THR A 375 14.97 17.02 9.84
N ALA A 376 15.78 17.71 9.02
CA ALA A 376 17.25 17.63 9.11
C ALA A 376 17.81 18.12 10.45
N ILE A 377 17.15 19.10 11.08
CA ILE A 377 17.63 19.75 12.31
C ILE A 377 17.17 18.99 13.56
N ILE A 378 16.12 18.16 13.46
CA ILE A 378 15.38 17.67 14.63
C ILE A 378 15.24 16.14 14.56
N ASP A 379 16.35 15.44 14.76
CA ASP A 379 16.28 14.04 15.21
C ASP A 379 15.94 14.02 16.72
N LEU A 380 14.66 14.19 17.02
CA LEU A 380 14.13 14.17 18.38
C LEU A 380 14.43 12.85 19.11
N ALA A 381 14.53 11.73 18.38
CA ALA A 381 14.85 10.44 18.98
C ALA A 381 16.31 10.41 19.46
N HIS A 382 17.24 10.82 18.60
CA HIS A 382 18.65 10.95 18.98
C HIS A 382 18.84 11.98 20.11
N LEU A 383 18.20 13.15 20.02
CA LEU A 383 18.26 14.19 21.05
C LEU A 383 17.76 13.68 22.41
N LYS A 384 16.66 12.92 22.43
CA LYS A 384 16.11 12.32 23.64
C LYS A 384 17.05 11.28 24.24
N MET A 385 17.71 10.47 23.41
CA MET A 385 18.70 9.49 23.86
C MET A 385 19.91 10.17 24.51
N VAL A 386 20.49 11.17 23.84
CA VAL A 386 21.62 11.95 24.36
C VAL A 386 21.22 12.69 25.64
N ASP A 387 20.00 13.23 25.68
CA ASP A 387 19.51 13.94 26.84
C ASP A 387 19.34 13.04 28.07
N TYR A 388 18.79 11.84 27.87
CA TYR A 388 18.65 10.85 28.93
C TYR A 388 20.01 10.42 29.51
N ARG A 389 21.01 10.16 28.65
CA ARG A 389 22.37 9.81 29.09
C ARG A 389 22.97 10.94 29.92
N GLY A 390 22.93 12.17 29.42
CA GLY A 390 23.44 13.33 30.15
C GLY A 390 22.73 13.57 31.49
N PHE A 391 21.42 13.33 31.56
CA PHE A 391 20.68 13.41 32.81
C PHE A 391 21.10 12.33 33.81
N SER A 392 21.31 11.10 33.35
CA SER A 392 21.82 10.00 34.18
C SER A 392 23.21 10.28 34.73
N GLU A 393 24.12 10.81 33.90
CA GLU A 393 25.45 11.22 34.33
C GLU A 393 25.40 12.35 35.36
N ALA A 394 24.53 13.34 35.15
CA ALA A 394 24.34 14.43 36.10
C ALA A 394 23.83 13.92 37.46
N LYS A 395 22.89 12.97 37.46
CA LYS A 395 22.39 12.33 38.69
C LYS A 395 23.51 11.61 39.45
N ASN A 396 24.36 10.87 38.73
CA ASN A 396 25.52 10.20 39.33
C ASN A 396 26.51 11.20 39.94
N LYS A 397 26.80 12.31 39.23
CA LYS A 397 27.68 13.37 39.75
C LYS A 397 27.12 14.01 41.02
N VAL A 398 25.83 14.35 41.05
CA VAL A 398 25.16 14.89 42.24
C VAL A 398 25.25 13.91 43.41
N PHE A 399 24.97 12.63 43.17
CA PHE A 399 25.09 11.59 44.20
C PHE A 399 26.51 11.50 44.80
N HIS A 400 27.55 11.51 43.95
CA HIS A 400 28.94 11.49 44.42
C HIS A 400 29.31 12.77 45.19
N LEU A 401 28.85 13.95 44.73
CA LEU A 401 29.07 15.21 45.42
C LEU A 401 28.36 15.24 46.78
N GLU A 402 27.14 14.73 46.89
CA GLU A 402 26.43 14.60 48.16
C GLU A 402 27.15 13.67 49.14
N GLN A 403 27.68 12.54 48.66
CA GLN A 403 28.52 11.67 49.49
C GLN A 403 29.79 12.37 49.96
N ALA A 404 30.47 13.11 49.08
CA ALA A 404 31.65 13.89 49.43
C ALA A 404 31.33 14.99 50.46
N MET A 405 30.22 15.72 50.27
CA MET A 405 29.74 16.71 51.22
C MET A 405 29.42 16.09 52.59
N LYS A 406 28.76 14.92 52.63
CA LYS A 406 28.49 14.20 53.88
C LYS A 406 29.78 13.78 54.59
N ARG A 407 30.81 13.36 53.84
CA ARG A 407 32.13 13.03 54.39
C ARG A 407 32.83 14.27 54.96
N LEU A 408 32.82 15.39 54.24
CA LEU A 408 33.45 16.64 54.67
C LEU A 408 32.74 17.31 55.84
N ARG A 409 31.40 17.22 55.90
CA ARG A 409 30.59 17.76 57.02
C ARG A 409 30.63 16.89 58.27
N ARG A 410 31.08 15.64 58.16
CA ARG A 410 31.25 14.78 59.33
C ARG A 410 32.36 15.37 60.20
N GLY A 411 32.03 15.73 61.44
CA GLY A 411 33.04 16.17 62.41
C GLY A 411 34.16 15.14 62.53
N VAL A 412 35.40 15.62 62.50
CA VAL A 412 36.59 14.78 62.63
C VAL A 412 36.60 14.17 64.03
N LYS A 413 36.56 12.84 64.12
CA LYS A 413 36.64 12.15 65.41
C LYS A 413 38.09 11.82 65.76
N PRO A 414 38.47 11.74 67.05
CA PRO A 414 39.81 11.29 67.47
C PRO A 414 40.18 9.87 67.02
N SER A 415 39.20 9.08 66.58
CA SER A 415 39.39 7.75 65.98
C SER A 415 39.65 7.78 64.47
N ASP A 416 39.54 8.93 63.80
CA ASP A 416 39.85 9.03 62.37
C ASP A 416 41.34 8.89 62.11
N LYS A 417 41.71 7.95 61.23
CA LYS A 417 43.11 7.64 60.89
C LYS A 417 43.87 8.89 60.43
N GLY A 418 43.25 9.73 59.60
CA GLY A 418 43.86 10.97 59.11
C GLY A 418 44.11 12.01 60.21
N ALA A 419 43.19 12.12 61.16
CA ALA A 419 43.31 13.03 62.31
C ALA A 419 44.42 12.58 63.26
N ARG A 420 44.51 11.27 63.53
CA ARG A 420 45.61 10.68 64.32
C ARG A 420 46.96 10.92 63.67
N LEU A 421 47.07 10.71 62.36
CA LEU A 421 48.32 10.93 61.62
C LEU A 421 48.76 12.40 61.65
N ALA A 422 47.83 13.34 61.46
CA ALA A 422 48.10 14.77 61.58
C ALA A 422 48.50 15.14 63.02
N GLY A 423 47.80 14.59 64.02
CA GLY A 423 48.10 14.77 65.44
C GLY A 423 49.50 14.26 65.81
N PHE A 424 49.89 13.06 65.35
CA PHE A 424 51.22 12.52 65.57
C PHE A 424 52.31 13.38 64.92
N ARG A 425 52.08 13.90 63.72
CA ARG A 425 53.02 14.81 63.05
C ARG A 425 53.19 16.14 63.79
N ALA A 426 52.08 16.71 64.29
CA ALA A 426 52.13 17.92 65.09
C ALA A 426 52.86 17.69 66.43
N ALA A 427 52.56 16.58 67.11
CA ALA A 427 53.21 16.20 68.35
C ALA A 427 54.72 15.95 68.16
N SER A 428 55.12 15.29 67.07
CA SER A 428 56.54 15.09 66.77
C SER A 428 57.26 16.40 66.48
N ALA A 429 56.63 17.32 65.74
CA ALA A 429 57.21 18.63 65.47
C ALA A 429 57.38 19.47 66.74
N LEU A 430 56.38 19.48 67.62
CA LEU A 430 56.46 20.12 68.94
C LEU A 430 57.54 19.48 69.82
N GLY A 431 57.64 18.14 69.81
CA GLY A 431 58.69 17.42 70.53
C GLY A 431 60.09 17.83 70.08
N TRP A 432 60.34 17.91 68.77
CA TRP A 432 61.61 18.41 68.24
C TRP A 432 61.90 19.86 68.65
N LEU A 433 60.88 20.71 68.66
CA LEU A 433 61.01 22.11 69.10
C LEU A 433 61.40 22.22 70.57
N VAL A 434 60.76 21.44 71.45
CA VAL A 434 61.10 21.37 72.88
C VAL A 434 62.52 20.85 73.07
N VAL A 435 62.91 19.79 72.36
CA VAL A 435 64.27 19.24 72.42
C VAL A 435 65.30 20.30 72.02
N LEU A 436 65.08 21.02 70.91
CA LEU A 436 65.96 22.10 70.46
C LEU A 436 66.07 23.23 71.49
N ILE A 437 64.95 23.65 72.09
CA ILE A 437 64.95 24.67 73.14
C ILE A 437 65.74 24.18 74.36
N THR A 438 65.53 22.93 74.81
CA THR A 438 66.25 22.38 75.96
C THR A 438 67.75 22.25 75.69
N ILE A 439 68.17 21.84 74.49
CA ILE A 439 69.59 21.78 74.11
C ILE A 439 70.20 23.19 74.09
N SER A 440 69.47 24.17 73.57
CA SER A 440 69.92 25.57 73.53
C SER A 440 70.13 26.14 74.95
N ILE A 441 69.20 25.87 75.86
CA ILE A 441 69.29 26.30 77.27
C ILE A 441 70.46 25.60 77.99
N LEU A 442 70.65 24.30 77.76
CA LEU A 442 71.76 23.54 78.35
C LEU A 442 73.12 24.00 77.81
N SER A 443 73.22 24.35 76.52
CA SER A 443 74.46 24.91 75.94
C SER A 443 74.79 26.30 76.47
N LEU A 444 73.79 27.09 76.86
CA LEU A 444 73.96 28.41 77.48
C LEU A 444 74.38 28.33 78.96
N GLN A 445 74.14 27.20 79.64
CA GLN A 445 74.59 26.96 81.02
C GLN A 445 75.99 26.31 81.11
N ALA A 446 76.53 25.83 79.98
CA ALA A 446 77.84 25.17 79.90
C ALA A 446 78.99 26.11 79.41
N GLN A 447 78.70 27.39 79.20
CA GLN A 447 79.67 28.49 79.02
C GLN A 447 79.72 29.31 80.31
#